data_AF-A0A0E2HG84-F1
#
_entry.id   AF-A0A0E2HG84-F1
#
_cell.length_a   1.000
_cell.length_b   1.000
_cell.length_c   1.000
_cell.angle_alpha   90.00
_cell.angle_beta   90.00
_cell.angle_gamma   90.00
#
_symmetry.space_group_name_H-M   'P 1'
#
loop_
_entity.id
_entity.type
_entity.pdbx_description
1 polymer ?
#
loop_
_entity_poly.entity_id
_entity_poly.type
_entity_poly.pdbx_seq_one_letter_code
_entity_poly.pdbx_strand_id
1 'polypeptide(L)'
;MDKDLTFDDIFKYKSVSFKIAGVEYDIMKKEDVEKIPCLSVTANVFGKNYGIDYILRKNAIHIYKSNGDYELAGTCIRKSNEITLAGYGTQGEDEIERERHYKENRQKKELRQKTMVEINNNITVDDMAKFPNLPFELRWVLNLQHTNGIAWFSLNKNNQYIALSAINYINDIFQQADSYLPDGNDFYICTENIYFDYIKPILLDSLPATYVECTPYTATRKKSKYPMVLHFSEVEGEPIFLNRSSYGSIFFMSDGNIGKADITIGYSTIQLRLVGISLIVRRVDKLINNNYQNIFNYEI
;
A
#
# COMPACT_ATOMS: atom_id res chain seq x y z
N MET A 1 24.52 30.77 4.22
CA MET A 1 23.43 30.01 4.85
C MET A 1 23.94 28.58 4.88
N ASP A 2 24.60 28.20 5.97
CA ASP A 2 25.28 26.90 6.05
C ASP A 2 24.22 25.81 6.07
N LYS A 3 24.36 24.87 5.14
CA LYS A 3 23.50 23.70 5.05
C LYS A 3 23.95 22.78 6.18
N ASP A 4 23.06 22.43 7.11
CA ASP A 4 23.36 21.45 8.15
C ASP A 4 23.85 20.16 7.49
N LEU A 5 25.12 19.84 7.72
CA LEU A 5 25.76 18.63 7.20
C LEU A 5 25.12 17.42 7.89
N THR A 6 24.65 16.48 7.09
CA THR A 6 24.08 15.21 7.54
C THR A 6 25.14 14.12 7.51
N PHE A 7 24.96 13.05 8.29
CA PHE A 7 25.89 11.91 8.32
C PHE A 7 26.19 11.36 6.91
N ASP A 8 25.18 11.27 6.03
CA ASP A 8 25.32 10.74 4.68
C ASP A 8 26.18 11.64 3.75
N ASP A 9 26.43 12.91 4.12
CA ASP A 9 27.25 13.83 3.34
C ASP A 9 28.73 13.44 3.32
N ILE A 10 29.21 12.64 4.28
CA ILE A 10 30.60 12.18 4.26
C ILE A 10 30.91 11.29 3.05
N PHE A 11 29.93 10.55 2.52
CA PHE A 11 30.18 9.62 1.44
C PHE A 11 30.31 10.28 0.07
N LYS A 12 30.08 11.60 -0.01
CA LYS A 12 30.26 12.39 -1.24
C LYS A 12 31.74 12.72 -1.51
N TYR A 13 32.61 12.55 -0.52
CA TYR A 13 34.03 12.84 -0.66
C TYR A 13 34.78 11.66 -1.28
N LYS A 14 35.81 11.95 -2.08
CA LYS A 14 36.65 10.94 -2.74
C LYS A 14 37.53 10.14 -1.77
N SER A 15 37.69 10.63 -0.54
CA SER A 15 38.46 9.99 0.53
C SER A 15 37.81 10.36 1.85
N VAL A 16 37.63 9.38 2.72
CA VAL A 16 37.05 9.55 4.05
C VAL A 16 37.86 8.68 5.01
N SER A 17 38.71 9.31 5.80
CA SER A 17 39.64 8.59 6.66
C SER A 17 39.29 8.74 8.14
N PHE A 18 39.45 7.66 8.90
CA PHE A 18 39.23 7.62 10.34
C PHE A 18 40.45 7.06 11.05
N LYS A 19 40.79 7.64 12.21
CA LYS A 19 41.86 7.13 13.06
C LYS A 19 41.32 6.08 14.01
N ILE A 20 41.71 4.83 13.81
CA ILE A 20 41.28 3.66 14.58
C ILE A 20 42.51 3.08 15.27
N ALA A 21 42.50 3.01 16.60
CA ALA A 21 43.64 2.53 17.40
C ALA A 21 44.99 3.22 17.07
N GLY A 22 44.94 4.51 16.72
CA GLY A 22 46.13 5.30 16.39
C GLY A 22 46.57 5.23 14.92
N VAL A 23 45.98 4.35 14.11
CA VAL A 23 46.27 4.18 12.68
C VAL A 23 45.14 4.78 11.84
N GLU A 24 45.47 5.45 10.75
CA GLU A 24 44.50 6.06 9.83
C GLU A 24 44.09 5.06 8.75
N TYR A 25 42.77 4.94 8.53
CA TYR A 25 42.19 4.05 7.52
C TYR A 25 41.21 4.83 6.65
N ASP A 26 41.39 4.79 5.32
CA ASP A 26 40.46 5.37 4.37
C ASP A 26 39.34 4.38 4.02
N ILE A 27 38.11 4.67 4.42
CA ILE A 27 36.97 3.78 4.15
C ILE A 27 36.58 3.76 2.66
N MET A 28 37.14 4.65 1.84
CA MET A 28 36.98 4.66 0.39
C MET A 28 37.99 3.77 -0.33
N LYS A 29 38.87 3.07 0.41
CA LYS A 29 39.88 2.14 -0.15
C LYS A 29 39.70 0.74 0.41
N LYS A 30 39.64 -0.24 -0.48
CA LYS A 30 39.40 -1.65 -0.14
C LYS A 30 40.48 -2.18 0.79
N GLU A 31 41.74 -1.90 0.48
CA GLU A 31 42.92 -2.39 1.20
C GLU A 31 42.96 -1.89 2.65
N ASP A 32 42.47 -0.67 2.88
CA ASP A 32 42.40 -0.08 4.21
C ASP A 32 41.25 -0.68 4.99
N VAL A 33 40.07 -0.84 4.38
CA VAL A 33 38.90 -1.49 5.01
C VAL A 33 39.23 -2.92 5.47
N GLU A 34 39.94 -3.70 4.66
CA GLU A 34 40.33 -5.08 5.02
C GLU A 34 41.22 -5.15 6.27
N LYS A 35 42.05 -4.14 6.49
CA LYS A 35 43.02 -4.05 7.59
C LYS A 35 42.45 -3.43 8.86
N ILE A 36 41.21 -2.92 8.82
CA ILE A 36 40.55 -2.41 10.03
C ILE A 36 40.47 -3.55 11.07
N PRO A 37 41.00 -3.33 12.28
CA PRO A 37 40.95 -4.33 13.34
C PRO A 37 39.53 -4.48 13.91
N CYS A 38 39.18 -5.69 14.33
CA CYS A 38 37.91 -5.96 15.00
C CYS A 38 37.98 -5.54 16.46
N LEU A 39 37.51 -4.33 16.78
CA LEU A 39 37.49 -3.77 18.13
C LEU A 39 36.36 -2.75 18.27
N SER A 40 35.88 -2.52 19.50
CA SER A 40 34.82 -1.54 19.78
C SER A 40 35.40 -0.13 19.70
N VAL A 41 35.27 0.50 18.53
CA VAL A 41 35.69 1.90 18.31
C VAL A 41 34.58 2.67 17.62
N THR A 42 34.44 3.92 18.04
CA THR A 42 33.60 4.92 17.40
C THR A 42 34.46 5.96 16.69
N ALA A 43 33.95 6.51 15.60
CA ALA A 43 34.51 7.65 14.90
C ALA A 43 33.56 8.84 15.01
N ASN A 44 34.12 10.04 15.18
CA ASN A 44 33.35 11.27 15.19
C ASN A 44 33.03 11.71 13.75
N VAL A 45 31.74 11.83 13.45
CA VAL A 45 31.22 12.39 12.21
C VAL A 45 30.31 13.57 12.59
N PHE A 46 30.72 14.78 12.20
CA PHE A 46 29.97 16.02 12.44
C PHE A 46 29.48 16.19 13.89
N GLY A 47 30.33 15.88 14.87
CA GLY A 47 30.02 16.07 16.29
C GLY A 47 29.28 14.89 16.95
N LYS A 48 28.93 13.84 16.20
CA LYS A 48 28.34 12.60 16.74
C LYS A 48 29.28 11.42 16.56
N ASN A 49 29.29 10.50 17.52
CA ASN A 49 30.13 9.30 17.47
C ASN A 49 29.34 8.12 16.90
N TYR A 50 29.87 7.50 15.85
CA TYR A 50 29.29 6.33 15.19
C TYR A 50 30.27 5.18 15.25
N GLY A 51 29.80 3.94 15.47
CA GLY A 51 30.71 2.80 15.36
C GLY A 51 31.19 2.58 13.93
N ILE A 52 32.41 2.08 13.82
CA ILE A 52 33.03 1.81 12.52
C ILE A 52 32.23 0.79 11.71
N ASP A 53 31.67 -0.24 12.35
CA ASP A 53 30.81 -1.24 11.70
C ASP A 53 29.58 -0.60 11.04
N TYR A 54 28.98 0.39 11.68
CA TYR A 54 27.85 1.16 11.15
C TYR A 54 28.26 2.02 9.95
N ILE A 55 29.38 2.75 10.08
CA ILE A 55 29.91 3.60 9.00
C ILE A 55 30.19 2.76 7.75
N LEU A 56 30.80 1.57 7.90
CA LEU A 56 31.08 0.67 6.80
C LEU A 56 29.80 0.16 6.11
N ARG A 57 28.76 -0.22 6.85
CA ARG A 57 27.45 -0.60 6.26
C ARG A 57 26.84 0.54 5.45
N LYS A 58 26.94 1.77 5.95
CA LYS A 58 26.41 2.95 5.27
C LYS A 58 27.18 3.31 4.02
N ASN A 59 28.52 3.18 4.05
CA ASN A 59 29.34 3.36 2.86
C ASN A 59 28.95 2.35 1.77
N ALA A 60 28.79 1.07 2.13
CA ALA A 60 28.34 0.05 1.19
C ALA A 60 26.99 0.40 0.54
N ILE A 61 25.98 0.82 1.33
CA ILE A 61 24.68 1.25 0.81
C ILE A 61 24.83 2.44 -0.14
N HIS A 62 25.68 3.41 0.20
CA HIS A 62 25.93 4.56 -0.66
C HIS A 62 26.51 4.13 -2.01
N ILE A 63 27.55 3.29 -1.99
CA ILE A 63 28.19 2.75 -3.19
C ILE A 63 27.21 1.95 -4.04
N TYR A 64 26.36 1.11 -3.44
CA TYR A 64 25.31 0.38 -4.15
C TYR A 64 24.32 1.32 -4.84
N LYS A 65 23.89 2.39 -4.18
CA LYS A 65 22.96 3.38 -4.75
C LYS A 65 23.57 4.21 -5.87
N SER A 66 24.88 4.44 -5.83
CA SER A 66 25.59 5.23 -6.83
C SER A 66 26.14 4.40 -8.00
N ASN A 67 25.87 3.09 -8.07
CA ASN A 67 26.51 2.15 -9.00
C ASN A 67 28.05 2.26 -8.99
N GLY A 68 28.64 2.39 -7.79
CA GLY A 68 30.08 2.55 -7.61
C GLY A 68 30.84 1.22 -7.55
N ASP A 69 31.95 1.21 -6.81
CA ASP A 69 32.81 0.03 -6.65
C ASP A 69 32.15 -1.06 -5.78
N TYR A 70 31.53 -2.05 -6.43
CA TYR A 70 30.88 -3.15 -5.73
C TYR A 70 31.84 -4.06 -4.94
N GLU A 71 33.13 -4.12 -5.29
CA GLU A 71 34.11 -4.88 -4.50
C GLU A 71 34.40 -4.19 -3.16
N LEU A 72 34.55 -2.86 -3.19
CA LEU A 72 34.67 -2.06 -1.99
C LEU A 72 33.40 -2.20 -1.13
N ALA A 73 32.22 -2.09 -1.73
CA ALA A 73 30.94 -2.25 -1.02
C ALA A 73 30.84 -3.62 -0.32
N GLY A 74 31.17 -4.70 -1.04
CA GLY A 74 31.22 -6.05 -0.48
C GLY A 74 32.24 -6.19 0.65
N THR A 75 33.39 -5.54 0.52
CA THR A 75 34.45 -5.52 1.55
C THR A 75 33.99 -4.79 2.81
N CYS A 76 33.32 -3.64 2.68
CA CYS A 76 32.73 -2.91 3.79
C CYS A 76 31.68 -3.74 4.53
N ILE A 77 30.80 -4.46 3.82
CA ILE A 77 29.81 -5.36 4.45
C ILE A 77 30.49 -6.51 5.19
N ARG A 78 31.46 -7.19 4.55
CA ARG A 78 32.20 -8.29 5.17
C ARG A 78 32.91 -7.84 6.44
N LYS A 79 33.65 -6.72 6.39
CA LYS A 79 34.36 -6.19 7.56
C LYS A 79 33.40 -5.77 8.68
N SER A 80 32.28 -5.12 8.33
CA SER A 80 31.25 -4.78 9.32
C SER A 80 30.69 -6.03 10.02
N ASN A 81 30.44 -7.10 9.27
CA ASN A 81 29.99 -8.37 9.82
C ASN A 81 31.05 -9.04 10.69
N GLU A 82 32.33 -8.99 10.31
CA GLU A 82 33.45 -9.49 11.14
C GLU A 82 33.50 -8.76 12.50
N ILE A 83 33.37 -7.42 12.50
CA ILE A 83 33.34 -6.61 13.73
C ILE A 83 32.11 -6.98 14.58
N THR A 84 30.95 -7.15 13.96
CA THR A 84 29.70 -7.51 14.64
C THR A 84 29.78 -8.90 15.26
N LEU A 85 30.26 -9.90 14.51
CA LEU A 85 30.43 -11.29 14.97
C LEU A 85 31.46 -11.42 16.09
N ALA A 86 32.44 -10.52 16.13
CA ALA A 86 33.41 -10.43 17.22
C ALA A 86 32.84 -9.80 18.51
N GLY A 87 31.55 -9.41 18.53
CA GLY A 87 30.89 -8.83 19.71
C GLY A 87 31.11 -7.33 19.87
N TYR A 88 31.72 -6.67 18.89
CA TYR A 88 31.99 -5.22 18.90
C TYR A 88 31.01 -4.41 18.06
N GLY A 89 29.97 -5.06 17.52
CA GLY A 89 28.94 -4.42 16.74
C GLY A 89 28.27 -3.32 17.56
N THR A 90 28.29 -2.10 17.06
CA THR A 90 27.46 -1.04 17.61
C THR A 90 26.17 -1.06 16.83
N GLN A 91 25.05 -1.34 17.51
CA GLN A 91 23.76 -0.92 16.96
C GLN A 91 23.84 0.61 16.94
N GLY A 92 24.11 1.19 15.78
CA GLY A 92 24.15 2.65 15.66
C GLY A 92 22.84 3.23 16.18
N GLU A 93 22.87 4.40 16.81
CA GLU A 93 21.67 5.04 17.36
C GLU A 93 20.54 5.11 16.31
N ASP A 94 20.89 5.30 15.03
CA ASP A 94 19.98 5.31 13.88
C ASP A 94 19.32 3.96 13.56
N GLU A 95 19.93 2.82 13.93
CA GLU A 95 19.35 1.48 13.76
C GLU A 95 18.38 1.19 14.91
N ILE A 96 18.74 1.56 16.14
CA ILE A 96 17.85 1.53 17.30
C ILE A 96 16.64 2.46 17.08
N GLU A 97 16.86 3.65 16.54
CA GLU A 97 15.81 4.62 16.22
C GLU A 97 14.93 4.12 15.06
N ARG A 98 15.51 3.54 14.00
CA ARG A 98 14.73 2.92 12.93
C ARG A 98 13.88 1.77 13.45
N GLU A 99 14.45 0.84 14.21
CA GLU A 99 13.70 -0.25 14.82
C GLU A 99 12.58 0.25 15.73
N ARG A 100 12.86 1.29 16.54
CA ARG A 100 11.85 1.94 17.39
C ARG A 100 10.73 2.53 16.52
N HIS A 101 11.06 3.26 15.47
CA HIS A 101 10.10 3.84 14.54
C HIS A 101 9.28 2.76 13.80
N TYR A 102 9.90 1.65 13.38
CA TYR A 102 9.19 0.50 12.79
C TYR A 102 8.23 -0.14 13.79
N LYS A 103 8.68 -0.39 15.03
CA LYS A 103 7.84 -0.94 16.11
C LYS A 103 6.69 0.02 16.45
N GLU A 104 6.94 1.30 16.59
CA GLU A 104 5.92 2.33 16.83
C GLU A 104 4.90 2.40 15.69
N ASN A 105 5.35 2.41 14.43
CA ASN A 105 4.43 2.44 13.29
C ASN A 105 3.59 1.17 13.19
N ARG A 106 4.17 0.02 13.49
CA ARG A 106 3.43 -1.24 13.58
C ARG A 106 2.37 -1.19 14.68
N GLN A 107 2.74 -0.75 15.89
CA GLN A 107 1.80 -0.58 17.00
C GLN A 107 0.69 0.43 16.66
N LYS A 108 1.03 1.56 16.05
CA LYS A 108 0.06 2.57 15.58
C LYS A 108 -0.89 1.98 14.54
N LYS A 109 -0.40 1.15 13.61
CA LYS A 109 -1.23 0.48 12.59
C LYS A 109 -2.18 -0.54 13.22
N GLU A 110 -1.67 -1.38 14.12
CA GLU A 110 -2.46 -2.39 14.85
C GLU A 110 -3.53 -1.72 15.73
N LEU A 111 -3.18 -0.64 16.44
CA LEU A 111 -4.14 0.14 17.23
C LEU A 111 -5.21 0.75 16.34
N ARG A 112 -4.84 1.40 15.23
CA ARG A 112 -5.81 1.95 14.27
C ARG A 112 -6.76 0.90 13.72
N GLN A 113 -6.26 -0.29 13.43
CA GLN A 113 -7.09 -1.39 12.94
C GLN A 113 -8.08 -1.87 14.00
N LYS A 114 -7.63 -2.06 15.24
CA LYS A 114 -8.51 -2.42 16.37
C LYS A 114 -9.58 -1.35 16.61
N THR A 115 -9.19 -0.07 16.63
CA THR A 115 -10.12 1.04 16.77
C THR A 115 -11.13 1.08 15.63
N MET A 116 -10.71 0.78 14.39
CA MET A 116 -11.65 0.76 13.26
C MET A 116 -12.67 -0.37 13.40
N VAL A 117 -12.24 -1.58 13.80
CA VAL A 117 -13.15 -2.70 14.06
C VAL A 117 -14.19 -2.33 15.13
N GLU A 118 -13.74 -1.71 16.22
CA GLU A 118 -14.63 -1.26 17.30
C GLU A 118 -15.62 -0.18 16.82
N ILE A 119 -15.14 0.82 16.09
CA ILE A 119 -16.01 1.85 15.48
C ILE A 119 -17.04 1.18 14.58
N ASN A 120 -16.58 0.30 13.68
CA ASN A 120 -17.43 -0.29 12.67
C ASN A 120 -18.53 -1.16 13.27
N ASN A 121 -18.22 -1.95 14.30
CA ASN A 121 -19.20 -2.77 15.02
C ASN A 121 -20.32 -1.97 15.71
N ASN A 122 -20.19 -0.65 15.81
CA ASN A 122 -21.19 0.23 16.43
C ASN A 122 -21.83 1.23 15.45
N ILE A 123 -21.50 1.16 14.15
CA ILE A 123 -22.12 2.03 13.15
C ILE A 123 -23.60 1.69 13.02
N THR A 124 -24.43 2.72 12.98
CA THR A 124 -25.88 2.62 12.75
C THR A 124 -26.32 3.27 11.44
N VAL A 125 -27.58 3.06 11.05
CA VAL A 125 -28.17 3.75 9.89
C VAL A 125 -28.20 5.26 10.10
N ASP A 126 -28.37 5.74 11.33
CA ASP A 126 -28.36 7.18 11.67
C ASP A 126 -26.99 7.84 11.42
N ASP A 127 -25.90 7.09 11.59
CA ASP A 127 -24.57 7.58 11.22
C ASP A 127 -24.44 7.80 9.71
N MET A 128 -25.05 6.90 8.92
CA MET A 128 -25.07 7.00 7.47
C MET A 128 -26.03 8.09 6.97
N ALA A 129 -27.13 8.35 7.68
CA ALA A 129 -28.07 9.43 7.36
C ALA A 129 -27.43 10.84 7.35
N LYS A 130 -26.25 11.00 7.96
CA LYS A 130 -25.45 12.25 7.93
C LYS A 130 -24.85 12.57 6.56
N PHE A 131 -25.01 11.66 5.58
CA PHE A 131 -24.53 11.78 4.21
C PHE A 131 -25.74 11.69 3.24
N PRO A 132 -26.49 12.80 3.06
CA PRO A 132 -27.79 12.78 2.38
C PRO A 132 -27.72 12.48 0.87
N ASN A 133 -26.55 12.65 0.26
CA ASN A 133 -26.36 12.50 -1.18
C ASN A 133 -25.85 11.10 -1.57
N LEU A 134 -25.76 10.16 -0.64
CA LEU A 134 -25.34 8.80 -0.95
C LEU A 134 -26.34 8.13 -1.91
N PRO A 135 -25.87 7.31 -2.87
CA PRO A 135 -26.73 6.82 -3.94
C PRO A 135 -27.67 5.70 -3.50
N PHE A 136 -27.37 4.99 -2.40
CA PHE A 136 -28.18 3.88 -1.93
C PHE A 136 -29.30 4.32 -0.97
N GLU A 137 -30.47 3.72 -1.14
CA GLU A 137 -31.67 4.07 -0.37
C GLU A 137 -31.64 3.46 1.04
N LEU A 138 -31.10 4.21 2.00
CA LEU A 138 -31.03 3.81 3.42
C LEU A 138 -32.40 3.69 4.11
N ARG A 139 -33.43 4.36 3.60
CA ARG A 139 -34.81 4.29 4.16
C ARG A 139 -35.38 2.87 4.18
N TRP A 140 -34.84 1.98 3.35
CA TRP A 140 -35.24 0.57 3.26
C TRP A 140 -34.29 -0.38 4.00
N VAL A 141 -33.29 0.17 4.71
CA VAL A 141 -32.33 -0.58 5.51
C VAL A 141 -32.72 -0.38 6.97
N LEU A 142 -33.33 -1.40 7.58
CA LEU A 142 -33.79 -1.32 8.97
C LEU A 142 -32.64 -1.24 9.97
N ASN A 143 -31.63 -2.09 9.77
CA ASN A 143 -30.42 -2.15 10.59
C ASN A 143 -29.23 -2.53 9.70
N LEU A 144 -28.04 -2.08 10.09
CA LEU A 144 -26.79 -2.59 9.52
C LEU A 144 -26.44 -3.93 10.17
N GLN A 145 -25.83 -4.80 9.38
CA GLN A 145 -25.21 -6.04 9.83
C GLN A 145 -23.73 -5.77 10.13
N HIS A 146 -23.15 -6.54 11.06
CA HIS A 146 -21.77 -6.37 11.50
C HIS A 146 -21.05 -7.71 11.44
N THR A 147 -20.01 -7.78 10.63
CA THR A 147 -19.25 -9.02 10.40
C THR A 147 -17.77 -8.68 10.33
N ASN A 148 -16.95 -9.25 11.20
CA ASN A 148 -15.50 -9.03 11.21
C ASN A 148 -15.04 -7.55 11.19
N GLY A 149 -15.77 -6.66 11.85
CA GLY A 149 -15.47 -5.23 11.85
C GLY A 149 -15.88 -4.49 10.57
N ILE A 150 -16.83 -5.05 9.81
CA ILE A 150 -17.47 -4.41 8.66
C ILE A 150 -18.92 -4.17 9.02
N ALA A 151 -19.38 -2.91 8.91
CA ALA A 151 -20.80 -2.58 8.98
C ALA A 151 -21.36 -2.57 7.55
N TRP A 152 -22.44 -3.28 7.29
CA TRP A 152 -22.91 -3.48 5.92
C TRP A 152 -24.41 -3.77 5.83
N PHE A 153 -24.96 -3.77 4.61
CA PHE A 153 -26.32 -4.24 4.36
C PHE A 153 -26.42 -4.98 3.02
N SER A 154 -27.34 -5.96 2.95
CA SER A 154 -27.71 -6.64 1.71
C SER A 154 -28.57 -5.73 0.83
N LEU A 155 -28.37 -5.83 -0.49
CA LEU A 155 -29.09 -4.99 -1.45
C LEU A 155 -30.50 -5.53 -1.71
N ASN A 156 -31.52 -4.76 -1.36
CA ASN A 156 -32.89 -4.98 -1.84
C ASN A 156 -33.01 -4.66 -3.35
N LYS A 157 -34.18 -4.89 -3.96
CA LYS A 157 -34.35 -4.70 -5.42
C LYS A 157 -34.02 -3.28 -5.92
N ASN A 158 -34.37 -2.23 -5.18
CA ASN A 158 -34.03 -0.85 -5.56
C ASN A 158 -32.51 -0.62 -5.50
N ASN A 159 -31.88 -1.07 -4.42
CA ASN A 159 -30.44 -0.95 -4.22
C ASN A 159 -29.63 -1.84 -5.19
N GLN A 160 -30.18 -2.99 -5.61
CA GLN A 160 -29.62 -3.81 -6.69
C GLN A 160 -29.57 -3.02 -8.00
N TYR A 161 -30.65 -2.32 -8.37
CA TYR A 161 -30.66 -1.47 -9.56
C TYR A 161 -29.59 -0.36 -9.50
N ILE A 162 -29.42 0.29 -8.34
CA ILE A 162 -28.38 1.30 -8.13
C ILE A 162 -26.97 0.69 -8.27
N ALA A 163 -26.74 -0.49 -7.70
CA ALA A 163 -25.47 -1.19 -7.83
C ALA A 163 -25.13 -1.52 -9.30
N LEU A 164 -26.10 -2.06 -10.05
CA LEU A 164 -25.93 -2.35 -11.47
C LEU A 164 -25.70 -1.08 -12.30
N SER A 165 -26.40 0.01 -11.99
CA SER A 165 -26.17 1.30 -12.66
C SER A 165 -24.76 1.84 -12.40
N ALA A 166 -24.24 1.70 -11.18
CA ALA A 166 -22.86 2.08 -10.87
C ALA A 166 -21.84 1.22 -11.62
N ILE A 167 -22.08 -0.09 -11.74
CA ILE A 167 -21.21 -1.00 -12.50
C ILE A 167 -21.26 -0.69 -14.00
N ASN A 168 -22.44 -0.39 -14.56
CA ASN A 168 -22.56 0.03 -15.96
C ASN A 168 -21.80 1.33 -16.23
N TYR A 169 -21.86 2.30 -15.32
CA TYR A 169 -21.06 3.51 -15.45
C TYR A 169 -19.54 3.23 -15.47
N ILE A 170 -19.08 2.20 -14.75
CA ILE A 170 -17.68 1.76 -14.85
C ILE A 170 -17.38 1.15 -16.22
N ASN A 171 -18.29 0.33 -16.78
CA ASN A 171 -18.14 -0.19 -18.14
C ASN A 171 -18.05 0.93 -19.18
N ASP A 172 -18.85 2.01 -19.03
CA ASP A 172 -18.76 3.20 -19.88
C ASP A 172 -17.37 3.86 -19.81
N ILE A 173 -16.74 3.86 -18.62
CA ILE A 173 -15.38 4.39 -18.46
C ILE A 173 -14.36 3.47 -19.13
N PHE A 174 -14.53 2.15 -19.06
CA PHE A 174 -13.66 1.22 -19.78
C PHE A 174 -13.72 1.45 -21.29
N GLN A 175 -14.92 1.59 -21.84
CA GLN A 175 -15.12 1.90 -23.26
C GLN A 175 -14.45 3.22 -23.66
N GLN A 176 -14.55 4.26 -22.83
CA GLN A 176 -13.85 5.53 -23.09
C GLN A 176 -12.33 5.38 -23.01
N ALA A 177 -11.85 4.51 -22.12
CA ALA A 177 -10.43 4.25 -21.90
C ALA A 177 -9.75 3.48 -23.05
N ASP A 178 -10.52 2.78 -23.89
CA ASP A 178 -10.00 2.09 -25.09
C ASP A 178 -9.15 3.01 -26.00
N SER A 179 -9.43 4.32 -25.96
CA SER A 179 -8.67 5.32 -26.73
C SER A 179 -7.22 5.52 -26.28
N TYR A 180 -6.88 5.18 -25.04
CA TYR A 180 -5.56 5.43 -24.46
C TYR A 180 -4.94 4.22 -23.74
N LEU A 181 -5.70 3.14 -23.58
CA LEU A 181 -5.18 1.87 -23.08
C LEU A 181 -4.43 1.13 -24.20
N PRO A 182 -3.43 0.30 -23.86
CA PRO A 182 -2.80 -0.59 -24.84
C PRO A 182 -3.82 -1.51 -25.52
N ASP A 183 -3.59 -1.87 -26.78
CA ASP A 183 -4.46 -2.78 -27.53
C ASP A 183 -4.69 -4.13 -26.81
N GLY A 184 -5.89 -4.69 -26.98
CA GLY A 184 -6.23 -6.03 -26.47
C GLY A 184 -6.74 -6.07 -25.03
N ASN A 185 -7.16 -4.94 -24.47
CA ASN A 185 -7.88 -4.89 -23.20
C ASN A 185 -9.39 -4.93 -23.46
N ASP A 186 -10.00 -6.10 -23.29
CA ASP A 186 -11.46 -6.23 -23.34
C ASP A 186 -12.00 -6.10 -21.92
N PHE A 187 -12.06 -4.89 -21.35
CA PHE A 187 -12.56 -4.70 -19.98
C PHE A 187 -14.08 -4.50 -19.97
N TYR A 188 -14.77 -5.48 -19.40
CA TYR A 188 -16.23 -5.46 -19.27
C TYR A 188 -16.67 -6.35 -18.12
N ILE A 189 -17.55 -5.81 -17.28
CA ILE A 189 -18.23 -6.50 -16.18
C ILE A 189 -19.65 -6.82 -16.64
N CYS A 190 -20.01 -8.09 -16.62
CA CYS A 190 -21.33 -8.58 -17.01
C CYS A 190 -22.34 -8.36 -15.88
N THR A 191 -23.16 -7.31 -15.99
CA THR A 191 -24.13 -6.94 -14.95
C THR A 191 -25.18 -8.03 -14.67
N GLU A 192 -25.48 -8.86 -15.65
CA GLU A 192 -26.39 -9.99 -15.57
C GLU A 192 -25.85 -11.12 -14.67
N ASN A 193 -24.52 -11.18 -14.50
CA ASN A 193 -23.85 -12.21 -13.71
C ASN A 193 -23.50 -11.74 -12.29
N ILE A 194 -23.86 -10.51 -11.92
CA ILE A 194 -23.61 -9.99 -10.56
C ILE A 194 -24.43 -10.80 -9.56
N TYR A 195 -23.71 -11.39 -8.60
CA TYR A 195 -24.33 -12.25 -7.60
C TYR A 195 -24.62 -11.47 -6.32
N PHE A 196 -25.89 -11.34 -5.98
CA PHE A 196 -26.35 -10.58 -4.82
C PHE A 196 -26.54 -11.42 -3.55
N ASP A 197 -26.33 -12.74 -3.64
CA ASP A 197 -26.52 -13.68 -2.54
C ASP A 197 -25.17 -14.15 -1.97
N TYR A 198 -25.20 -15.01 -0.96
CA TYR A 198 -24.03 -15.63 -0.35
C TYR A 198 -23.43 -16.72 -1.22
N ILE A 199 -22.10 -16.68 -1.39
CA ILE A 199 -21.36 -17.76 -2.04
C ILE A 199 -21.47 -19.02 -1.17
N LYS A 200 -21.81 -20.15 -1.79
CA LYS A 200 -21.94 -21.44 -1.10
C LYS A 200 -20.60 -22.20 -1.09
N PRO A 201 -20.27 -22.93 -0.01
CA PRO A 201 -21.03 -23.05 1.24
C PRO A 201 -20.93 -21.78 2.09
N ILE A 202 -22.03 -21.42 2.76
CA ILE A 202 -22.06 -20.28 3.68
C ILE A 202 -21.33 -20.68 4.96
N LEU A 203 -20.23 -19.99 5.26
CA LEU A 203 -19.47 -20.16 6.49
C LEU A 203 -19.85 -19.10 7.53
N LEU A 204 -19.51 -19.35 8.79
CA LEU A 204 -19.62 -18.32 9.84
C LEU A 204 -18.83 -17.06 9.41
N ASP A 205 -19.42 -15.89 9.64
CA ASP A 205 -18.86 -14.59 9.25
C ASP A 205 -18.65 -14.39 7.74
N SER A 206 -19.39 -15.13 6.90
CA SER A 206 -19.44 -14.87 5.46
C SER A 206 -20.18 -13.57 5.17
N LEU A 207 -19.73 -12.87 4.13
CA LEU A 207 -20.46 -11.77 3.50
C LEU A 207 -21.12 -12.27 2.22
N PRO A 208 -22.20 -11.64 1.75
CA PRO A 208 -22.72 -11.85 0.40
C PRO A 208 -21.64 -11.55 -0.64
N ALA A 209 -21.77 -12.10 -1.83
CA ALA A 209 -20.87 -11.77 -2.94
C ALA A 209 -20.94 -10.30 -3.33
N THR A 210 -22.13 -9.69 -3.24
CA THR A 210 -22.34 -8.27 -3.49
C THR A 210 -23.08 -7.62 -2.31
N TYR A 211 -22.49 -6.59 -1.73
CA TYR A 211 -23.00 -5.91 -0.54
C TYR A 211 -22.49 -4.47 -0.48
N VAL A 212 -23.12 -3.64 0.36
CA VAL A 212 -22.66 -2.27 0.62
C VAL A 212 -22.06 -2.19 2.01
N GLU A 213 -20.79 -1.84 2.07
CA GLU A 213 -20.07 -1.49 3.30
C GLU A 213 -20.31 -0.01 3.64
N CYS A 214 -20.56 0.24 4.92
CA CYS A 214 -20.79 1.56 5.52
C CYS A 214 -19.59 1.94 6.38
N THR A 215 -18.90 3.03 6.02
CA THR A 215 -17.71 3.53 6.72
C THR A 215 -17.79 5.05 6.93
N PRO A 216 -18.75 5.56 7.72
CA PRO A 216 -18.97 6.99 7.90
C PRO A 216 -17.82 7.73 8.58
N TYR A 217 -16.93 7.00 9.28
CA TYR A 217 -15.84 7.57 10.08
C TYR A 217 -14.48 6.94 9.77
N THR A 218 -13.44 7.74 9.97
CA THR A 218 -12.05 7.25 10.02
C THR A 218 -11.70 6.73 11.43
N ALA A 219 -10.55 6.10 11.60
CA ALA A 219 -10.04 5.68 12.93
C ALA A 219 -9.92 6.85 13.92
N THR A 220 -9.82 8.08 13.42
CA THR A 220 -9.80 9.32 14.23
C THR A 220 -11.19 9.94 14.44
N ARG A 221 -12.26 9.23 14.09
CA ARG A 221 -13.67 9.65 14.15
C ARG A 221 -14.05 10.87 13.28
N LYS A 222 -13.14 11.33 12.41
CA LYS A 222 -13.47 12.30 11.34
C LYS A 222 -14.37 11.66 10.29
N LYS A 223 -15.23 12.44 9.62
CA LYS A 223 -16.04 11.98 8.49
C LYS A 223 -15.15 11.33 7.43
N SER A 224 -15.56 10.15 6.96
CA SER A 224 -14.84 9.44 5.90
C SER A 224 -14.94 10.18 4.57
N LYS A 225 -13.86 10.10 3.78
CA LYS A 225 -13.87 10.53 2.37
C LYS A 225 -14.78 9.64 1.53
N TYR A 226 -14.84 8.35 1.87
CA TYR A 226 -15.65 7.35 1.18
C TYR A 226 -16.59 6.71 2.19
N PRO A 227 -17.72 7.35 2.54
CA PRO A 227 -18.63 6.82 3.55
C PRO A 227 -19.31 5.51 3.15
N MET A 228 -19.33 5.17 1.86
CA MET A 228 -20.03 4.00 1.33
C MET A 228 -19.22 3.32 0.24
N VAL A 229 -19.16 1.98 0.29
CA VAL A 229 -18.41 1.16 -0.66
C VAL A 229 -19.30 0.03 -1.14
N LEU A 230 -19.51 -0.07 -2.45
CA LEU A 230 -20.15 -1.23 -3.06
C LEU A 230 -19.07 -2.27 -3.35
N HIS A 231 -19.17 -3.43 -2.72
CA HIS A 231 -18.39 -4.61 -3.09
C HIS A 231 -19.25 -5.49 -3.97
N PHE A 232 -18.69 -6.01 -5.07
CA PHE A 232 -19.40 -6.86 -6.00
C PHE A 232 -18.53 -8.03 -6.47
N SER A 233 -19.19 -9.12 -6.85
CA SER A 233 -18.59 -10.24 -7.55
C SER A 233 -19.58 -10.81 -8.54
N GLU A 234 -19.07 -11.14 -9.71
CA GLU A 234 -19.70 -12.13 -10.57
C GLU A 234 -19.51 -13.51 -9.92
N VAL A 235 -20.53 -14.37 -9.94
CA VAL A 235 -20.35 -15.79 -9.58
C VAL A 235 -20.22 -16.61 -10.85
N GLU A 236 -19.23 -17.48 -10.86
CA GLU A 236 -18.99 -18.41 -11.95
C GLU A 236 -20.11 -19.47 -11.99
N GLY A 237 -20.95 -19.37 -13.01
CA GLY A 237 -22.00 -20.31 -13.34
C GLY A 237 -22.40 -20.08 -14.80
N GLU A 238 -21.82 -20.87 -15.70
CA GLU A 238 -21.98 -20.85 -17.17
C GLU A 238 -22.00 -19.43 -17.79
N PRO A 239 -20.83 -18.82 -18.08
CA PRO A 239 -20.78 -17.61 -18.90
C PRO A 239 -21.00 -17.98 -20.37
N ILE A 240 -22.09 -17.55 -21.00
CA ILE A 240 -22.24 -17.73 -22.46
C ILE A 240 -21.21 -16.88 -23.24
N PHE A 241 -20.44 -15.97 -22.61
CA PHE A 241 -19.58 -15.06 -23.42
C PHE A 241 -18.10 -14.86 -23.06
N LEU A 242 -17.59 -15.04 -21.82
CA LEU A 242 -16.23 -14.51 -21.51
C LEU A 242 -15.24 -15.36 -20.68
N ASN A 243 -15.61 -16.52 -20.13
CA ASN A 243 -14.70 -17.43 -19.38
C ASN A 243 -13.71 -16.71 -18.41
N ARG A 244 -14.21 -15.68 -17.70
CA ARG A 244 -13.45 -14.86 -16.75
C ARG A 244 -14.38 -14.40 -15.63
N SER A 245 -13.83 -14.23 -14.43
CA SER A 245 -14.54 -13.66 -13.29
C SER A 245 -14.17 -12.19 -13.10
N SER A 246 -15.16 -11.39 -12.71
CA SER A 246 -14.97 -9.99 -12.33
C SER A 246 -15.46 -9.74 -10.91
N TYR A 247 -14.67 -9.01 -10.12
CA TYR A 247 -15.04 -8.60 -8.76
C TYR A 247 -14.31 -7.32 -8.40
N GLY A 248 -14.81 -6.59 -7.41
CA GLY A 248 -14.15 -5.37 -6.99
C GLY A 248 -14.97 -4.51 -6.04
N SER A 249 -14.48 -3.29 -5.86
CA SER A 249 -15.05 -2.31 -4.95
C SER A 249 -15.18 -0.94 -5.63
N ILE A 250 -16.35 -0.31 -5.50
CA ILE A 250 -16.65 1.04 -5.96
C ILE A 250 -16.84 1.94 -4.74
N PHE A 251 -16.07 3.02 -4.65
CA PHE A 251 -16.02 3.90 -3.48
C PHE A 251 -16.75 5.22 -3.76
N PHE A 252 -17.81 5.47 -3.02
CA PHE A 252 -18.65 6.66 -3.15
C PHE A 252 -18.18 7.75 -2.21
N MET A 253 -18.05 8.97 -2.72
CA MET A 253 -17.79 10.18 -1.94
C MET A 253 -19.06 10.64 -1.23
N SER A 254 -18.91 11.59 -0.29
CA SER A 254 -20.04 12.13 0.48
C SER A 254 -21.09 12.86 -0.35
N ASP A 255 -20.76 13.26 -1.57
CA ASP A 255 -21.65 13.89 -2.55
C ASP A 255 -22.38 12.89 -3.45
N GLY A 256 -22.13 11.58 -3.27
CA GLY A 256 -22.72 10.49 -4.05
C GLY A 256 -21.94 10.10 -5.29
N ASN A 257 -20.94 10.88 -5.71
CA ASN A 257 -20.13 10.57 -6.88
C ASN A 257 -19.13 9.44 -6.57
N ILE A 258 -18.75 8.69 -7.61
CA ILE A 258 -17.69 7.68 -7.49
C ILE A 258 -16.34 8.38 -7.46
N GLY A 259 -15.60 8.26 -6.35
CA GLY A 259 -14.28 8.86 -6.21
C GLY A 259 -13.13 7.95 -6.62
N LYS A 260 -13.33 6.63 -6.52
CA LYS A 260 -12.41 5.61 -7.04
C LYS A 260 -13.11 4.26 -7.18
N ALA A 261 -12.53 3.37 -7.98
CA ALA A 261 -12.87 1.96 -8.00
C ALA A 261 -11.60 1.10 -8.12
N ASP A 262 -11.63 -0.07 -7.51
CA ASP A 262 -10.55 -1.07 -7.55
C ASP A 262 -11.17 -2.40 -8.00
N ILE A 263 -10.83 -2.87 -9.20
CA ILE A 263 -11.56 -3.92 -9.91
C ILE A 263 -10.60 -4.97 -10.43
N THR A 264 -10.97 -6.23 -10.34
CA THR A 264 -10.30 -7.35 -10.98
C THR A 264 -11.18 -7.92 -12.08
N ILE A 265 -10.62 -8.13 -13.27
CA ILE A 265 -11.27 -8.81 -14.40
C ILE A 265 -10.28 -9.86 -14.94
N GLY A 266 -10.57 -11.13 -14.72
CA GLY A 266 -9.66 -12.23 -15.05
C GLY A 266 -8.29 -12.04 -14.41
N TYR A 267 -7.25 -11.91 -15.23
CA TYR A 267 -5.86 -11.72 -14.80
C TYR A 267 -5.43 -10.26 -14.62
N SER A 268 -6.36 -9.31 -14.76
CA SER A 268 -6.06 -7.88 -14.69
C SER A 268 -6.66 -7.25 -13.44
N THR A 269 -5.89 -6.41 -12.79
CA THR A 269 -6.34 -5.52 -11.71
C THR A 269 -6.29 -4.08 -12.22
N ILE A 270 -7.38 -3.35 -12.04
CA ILE A 270 -7.67 -2.08 -12.68
C ILE A 270 -8.04 -1.08 -11.59
N GLN A 271 -7.33 0.04 -11.56
CA GLN A 271 -7.57 1.10 -10.60
C GLN A 271 -8.12 2.32 -11.32
N LEU A 272 -9.33 2.73 -10.95
CA LEU A 272 -9.93 3.98 -11.40
C LEU A 272 -9.76 5.04 -10.33
N ARG A 273 -9.38 6.25 -10.73
CA ARG A 273 -9.18 7.38 -9.81
C ARG A 273 -9.75 8.65 -10.42
N LEU A 274 -10.31 9.50 -9.56
CA LEU A 274 -10.71 10.86 -9.94
C LEU A 274 -9.46 11.69 -10.29
N VAL A 275 -9.39 12.24 -11.50
CA VAL A 275 -8.41 13.24 -11.93
C VAL A 275 -9.18 14.47 -12.37
N GLY A 276 -9.06 15.55 -11.60
CA GLY A 276 -9.97 16.69 -11.72
C GLY A 276 -11.40 16.29 -11.37
N ILE A 277 -12.30 16.36 -12.35
CA ILE A 277 -13.72 15.97 -12.22
C ILE A 277 -14.05 14.63 -12.90
N SER A 278 -13.08 14.02 -13.59
CA SER A 278 -13.30 12.82 -14.39
C SER A 278 -12.75 11.60 -13.67
N LEU A 279 -13.54 10.53 -13.62
CA LEU A 279 -13.08 9.23 -13.17
C LEU A 279 -12.44 8.51 -14.37
N ILE A 280 -11.15 8.20 -14.27
CA ILE A 280 -10.38 7.57 -15.36
C ILE A 280 -9.72 6.28 -14.91
N VAL A 281 -9.42 5.40 -15.87
CA VAL A 281 -8.49 4.28 -15.63
C VAL A 281 -7.10 4.86 -15.37
N ARG A 282 -6.63 4.76 -14.14
CA ARG A 282 -5.36 5.35 -13.69
C ARG A 282 -4.20 4.37 -13.80
N ARG A 283 -4.47 3.08 -13.60
CA ARG A 283 -3.47 2.03 -13.55
C ARG A 283 -4.09 0.68 -13.89
N VAL A 284 -3.35 -0.13 -14.66
CA VAL A 284 -3.67 -1.53 -14.93
C VAL A 284 -2.45 -2.39 -14.64
N ASP A 285 -2.62 -3.40 -13.80
CA ASP A 285 -1.62 -4.44 -13.57
C ASP A 285 -2.15 -5.79 -14.03
N LYS A 286 -1.34 -6.58 -14.74
CA LYS A 286 -1.71 -7.89 -15.29
C LYS A 286 -0.84 -8.99 -14.71
N LEU A 287 -1.43 -10.12 -14.38
CA LEU A 287 -0.70 -11.30 -13.93
C LEU A 287 0.03 -11.94 -15.12
N ILE A 288 1.36 -11.89 -15.10
CA ILE A 288 2.26 -12.47 -16.10
C ILE A 288 3.32 -13.28 -15.37
N ASN A 289 3.44 -14.58 -15.67
CA ASN A 289 4.40 -15.49 -15.02
C ASN A 289 4.33 -15.44 -13.48
N ASN A 290 3.11 -15.50 -12.92
CA ASN A 290 2.82 -15.41 -11.48
C ASN A 290 3.21 -14.09 -10.80
N ASN A 291 3.54 -13.05 -11.57
CA ASN A 291 3.82 -11.72 -11.04
C ASN A 291 2.88 -10.69 -11.67
N TYR A 292 2.29 -9.83 -10.84
CA TYR A 292 1.56 -8.67 -11.33
C TYR A 292 2.54 -7.65 -11.89
N GLN A 293 2.44 -7.38 -13.19
CA GLN A 293 3.24 -6.38 -13.87
C GLN A 293 2.36 -5.20 -14.24
N ASN A 294 2.87 -4.00 -14.01
CA ASN A 294 2.20 -2.80 -14.46
C ASN A 294 2.27 -2.72 -15.99
N ILE A 295 1.12 -2.78 -16.65
CA ILE A 295 1.03 -2.68 -18.11
C ILE A 295 0.53 -1.30 -18.55
N PHE A 296 -0.03 -0.53 -17.63
CA PHE A 296 -0.48 0.82 -17.89
C PHE A 296 -0.48 1.66 -16.61
N ASN A 297 -0.08 2.92 -16.76
CA ASN A 297 -0.13 3.94 -15.72
C ASN A 297 -0.38 5.30 -16.38
N TYR A 298 -1.51 5.95 -16.09
CA TYR A 298 -1.84 7.25 -16.66
C TYR A 298 -0.98 8.34 -16.02
N GLU A 299 -0.12 9.00 -16.80
CA GLU A 299 0.69 10.12 -16.32
C GLU A 299 -0.15 11.41 -16.28
N ILE A 300 0.05 12.23 -15.25
CA ILE A 300 -0.61 13.53 -15.06
C ILE A 300 0.41 14.62 -15.37
#